data_AF-A0A7S2LZ69-F1
#
_entry.id   AF-A0A7S2LZ69-F1
#
_cell.length_a   1.000
_cell.length_b   1.000
_cell.length_c   1.000
_cell.angle_alpha   90.00
_cell.angle_beta   90.00
_cell.angle_gamma   90.00
#
_symmetry.space_group_name_H-M   'P 1'
#
loop_
_entity.id
_entity.type
_entity.pdbx_description
1 polymer ?
#
loop_
_entity_poly.entity_id
_entity_poly.type
_entity_poly.pdbx_seq_one_letter_code
_entity_poly.pdbx_strand_id
1 'polypeptide(L)'
;GSVAESPLVGYLQSEFDRVAKTRRGLYLHQVQQFQPPQEFSMDLRHLATLWKLDVDRDGNVSWQELLAFAEFANERREFFGSLDFDRKLRAQCVVDMWENIRDARGEEAFADWVIRLVAQGEDHREFEVSPEVPFMSRDTVMTLYELLKPYQVSSHIDQQGFLDMLQQIGEHMNLMSLHAEE
;
A
#
# COMPACT_ATOMS: atom_id res chain seq x y z
N GLY A 1 28.90 -7.29 -1.39
CA GLY A 1 29.11 -7.46 -2.84
C GLY A 1 28.49 -6.29 -3.59
N SER A 2 28.79 -6.11 -4.87
CA SER A 2 28.16 -5.04 -5.67
C SER A 2 26.65 -5.30 -5.77
N VAL A 3 25.83 -4.29 -5.47
CA VAL A 3 24.36 -4.35 -5.58
C VAL A 3 23.90 -4.83 -6.96
N ALA A 4 24.67 -4.50 -8.01
CA ALA A 4 24.38 -4.81 -9.40
C ALA A 4 24.34 -6.32 -9.72
N GLU A 5 24.83 -7.19 -8.82
CA GLU A 5 24.84 -8.66 -9.03
C GLU A 5 23.79 -9.39 -8.16
N SER A 6 22.91 -8.67 -7.45
CA SER A 6 21.89 -9.33 -6.63
C SER A 6 20.80 -9.97 -7.51
N PRO A 7 20.50 -11.28 -7.32
CA PRO A 7 19.38 -11.95 -8.00
C PRO A 7 18.03 -11.24 -7.80
N LEU A 8 17.85 -10.54 -6.66
CA LEU A 8 16.64 -9.77 -6.37
C LEU A 8 16.51 -8.55 -7.29
N VAL A 9 17.61 -7.85 -7.59
CA VAL A 9 17.59 -6.67 -8.48
C VAL A 9 17.21 -7.08 -9.90
N GLY A 10 17.82 -8.16 -10.42
CA GLY A 10 17.48 -8.67 -11.75
C GLY A 10 16.03 -9.13 -11.88
N TYR A 11 15.51 -9.79 -10.84
CA TYR A 11 14.11 -10.17 -10.75
C TYR A 11 13.17 -8.95 -10.73
N LEU A 12 13.42 -7.97 -9.85
CA LEU A 12 12.57 -6.78 -9.74
C LEU A 12 12.59 -5.94 -11.02
N GLN A 13 13.74 -5.83 -11.70
CA GLN A 13 13.83 -5.14 -12.99
C GLN A 13 12.96 -5.84 -14.03
N SER A 14 13.05 -7.16 -14.12
CA SER A 14 12.27 -7.95 -15.08
C SER A 14 10.77 -7.82 -14.81
N GLU A 15 10.34 -7.86 -13.55
CA GLU A 15 8.94 -7.68 -13.18
C GLU A 15 8.46 -6.24 -13.42
N PHE A 16 9.28 -5.24 -13.09
CA PHE A 16 8.99 -3.84 -13.37
C PHE A 16 8.76 -3.62 -14.86
N ASP A 17 9.68 -4.08 -15.72
CA ASP A 17 9.55 -3.94 -17.18
C ASP A 17 8.34 -4.70 -17.74
N ARG A 18 7.95 -5.82 -17.11
CA ARG A 18 6.77 -6.61 -17.52
C ARG A 18 5.46 -5.89 -17.21
N VAL A 19 5.34 -5.24 -16.05
CA VAL A 19 4.07 -4.64 -15.59
C VAL A 19 3.97 -3.14 -15.81
N ALA A 20 5.11 -2.44 -15.96
CA ALA A 20 5.15 -1.00 -16.14
C ALA A 20 4.60 -0.63 -17.51
N LYS A 21 3.38 -0.10 -17.53
CA LYS A 21 2.77 0.49 -18.73
C LYS A 21 3.25 1.91 -19.00
N THR A 22 3.78 2.58 -17.97
CA THR A 22 4.26 3.97 -18.05
C THR A 22 5.58 4.12 -17.31
N ARG A 23 6.32 5.19 -17.58
CA ARG A 23 7.58 5.52 -16.88
C ARG A 23 7.37 6.19 -15.51
N ARG A 24 6.13 6.45 -15.10
CA ARG A 24 5.83 7.20 -13.88
C ARG A 24 5.88 6.37 -12.60
N GLY A 25 6.02 5.06 -12.70
CA GLY A 25 5.99 4.13 -11.58
C GLY A 25 4.87 3.11 -11.72
N LEU A 26 4.69 2.32 -10.67
CA LEU A 26 3.71 1.23 -10.58
C LEU A 26 2.61 1.59 -9.61
N TYR A 27 1.37 1.40 -10.03
CA TYR A 27 0.22 1.39 -9.13
C TYR A 27 0.13 0.06 -8.38
N LEU A 28 -0.61 0.05 -7.26
CA LEU A 28 -0.86 -1.10 -6.40
C LEU A 28 -1.28 -2.33 -7.22
N HIS A 29 -2.23 -2.16 -8.14
CA HIS A 29 -2.70 -3.27 -8.98
C HIS A 29 -1.60 -3.84 -9.89
N GLN A 30 -0.57 -3.06 -10.23
CA GLN A 30 0.59 -3.52 -11.01
C GLN A 30 1.61 -4.23 -10.11
N VAL A 31 1.88 -3.70 -8.91
CA VAL A 31 2.73 -4.37 -7.90
C VAL A 31 2.13 -5.72 -7.50
N GLN A 32 0.81 -5.79 -7.36
CA GLN A 32 0.08 -7.03 -7.04
C GLN A 32 0.20 -8.12 -8.11
N GLN A 33 0.58 -7.76 -9.34
CA GLN A 33 0.81 -8.72 -10.42
C GLN A 33 2.20 -9.34 -10.37
N PHE A 34 3.08 -8.92 -9.45
CA PHE A 34 4.43 -9.48 -9.32
C PHE A 34 4.35 -10.96 -8.97
N GLN A 35 5.11 -11.78 -9.69
CA GLN A 35 5.19 -13.20 -9.44
C GLN A 35 6.28 -13.47 -8.40
N PRO A 36 6.00 -14.16 -7.28
CA PRO A 36 7.01 -14.39 -6.26
C PRO A 36 8.26 -15.06 -6.87
N PRO A 37 9.47 -14.57 -6.56
CA PRO A 37 10.68 -15.14 -7.13
C PRO A 37 10.89 -16.58 -6.66
N GLN A 38 11.43 -17.43 -7.54
CA GLN A 38 11.59 -18.88 -7.27
C GLN A 38 12.46 -19.17 -6.04
N GLU A 39 13.38 -18.27 -5.72
CA GLU A 39 14.36 -18.45 -4.64
C GLU A 39 13.89 -17.92 -3.27
N PHE A 40 12.85 -17.07 -3.23
CA PHE A 40 12.31 -16.55 -1.97
C PHE A 40 10.88 -16.02 -2.15
N SER A 41 9.97 -16.38 -1.24
CA SER A 41 8.56 -15.99 -1.30
C SER A 41 8.32 -14.60 -0.71
N MET A 42 8.86 -13.56 -1.33
CA MET A 42 8.62 -12.19 -0.91
C MET A 42 7.22 -11.74 -1.33
N ASP A 43 6.40 -11.37 -0.34
CA ASP A 43 5.07 -10.85 -0.58
C ASP A 43 5.09 -9.31 -0.60
N LEU A 44 5.24 -8.75 -1.79
CA LEU A 44 5.24 -7.29 -1.99
C LEU A 44 3.86 -6.66 -1.80
N ARG A 45 2.81 -7.48 -1.58
CA ARG A 45 1.43 -7.01 -1.38
C ARG A 45 1.12 -6.71 0.07
N HIS A 46 1.99 -7.10 0.99
CA HIS A 46 1.81 -6.84 2.40
C HIS A 46 1.90 -5.34 2.68
N LEU A 47 0.94 -4.78 3.44
CA LEU A 47 0.81 -3.33 3.63
C LEU A 47 2.10 -2.67 4.14
N ALA A 48 2.76 -3.30 5.11
CA ALA A 48 4.03 -2.77 5.62
C ALA A 48 5.18 -2.84 4.61
N THR A 49 5.14 -3.79 3.67
CA THR A 49 6.12 -3.89 2.59
C THR A 49 5.87 -2.80 1.55
N LEU A 50 4.60 -2.54 1.21
CA LEU A 50 4.21 -1.40 0.37
C LEU A 50 4.63 -0.08 1.02
N TRP A 51 4.41 0.07 2.32
CA TRP A 51 4.91 1.22 3.10
C TRP A 51 6.44 1.33 3.05
N LYS A 52 7.18 0.23 3.06
CA LYS A 52 8.64 0.28 2.97
C LYS A 52 9.13 0.64 1.56
N LEU A 53 8.37 0.24 0.53
CA LEU A 53 8.67 0.49 -0.88
C LEU A 53 8.44 1.95 -1.25
N ASP A 54 7.24 2.47 -1.00
CA ASP A 54 6.84 3.83 -1.31
C ASP A 54 7.40 4.77 -0.22
N VAL A 55 8.60 5.29 -0.46
CA VAL A 55 9.36 6.07 0.53
C VAL A 55 8.84 7.50 0.58
N ASP A 56 8.45 8.06 -0.57
CA ASP A 56 7.96 9.44 -0.68
C ASP A 56 6.47 9.62 -0.37
N ARG A 57 5.74 8.50 -0.21
CA ARG A 57 4.32 8.46 0.18
C ARG A 57 3.39 9.01 -0.89
N ASP A 58 3.78 8.92 -2.15
CA ASP A 58 2.97 9.40 -3.27
C ASP A 58 1.91 8.37 -3.74
N GLY A 59 1.96 7.15 -3.20
CA GLY A 59 1.08 6.03 -3.50
C GLY A 59 1.63 5.13 -4.60
N ASN A 60 2.62 5.58 -5.38
CA ASN A 60 3.22 4.86 -6.50
C ASN A 60 4.54 4.23 -6.08
N VAL A 61 4.96 3.22 -6.83
CA VAL A 61 6.27 2.59 -6.63
C VAL A 61 7.13 2.79 -7.87
N SER A 62 8.15 3.62 -7.74
CA SER A 62 9.15 3.87 -8.77
C SER A 62 10.18 2.73 -8.88
N TRP A 63 10.93 2.72 -9.98
CA TRP A 63 12.06 1.79 -10.12
C TRP A 63 13.15 2.06 -9.08
N GLN A 64 13.40 3.33 -8.79
CA GLN A 64 14.40 3.76 -7.80
C GLN A 64 14.06 3.24 -6.40
N GLU A 65 12.78 3.24 -6.04
CA GLU A 65 12.28 2.68 -4.78
C GLU A 65 12.39 1.16 -4.73
N LEU A 66 12.06 0.46 -5.82
CA LEU A 66 12.27 -0.99 -5.90
C LEU A 66 13.75 -1.35 -5.75
N LEU A 67 14.64 -0.58 -6.37
CA LEU A 67 16.08 -0.76 -6.25
C LEU A 67 16.56 -0.52 -4.82
N ALA A 68 16.14 0.58 -4.19
CA ALA A 68 16.48 0.88 -2.80
C ALA A 68 15.96 -0.20 -1.84
N PHE A 69 14.77 -0.73 -2.09
CA PHE A 69 14.22 -1.83 -1.33
C PHE A 69 15.00 -3.14 -1.56
N ALA A 70 15.47 -3.40 -2.78
CA ALA A 70 16.33 -4.53 -3.08
C ALA A 70 17.65 -4.47 -2.32
N GLU A 71 18.28 -3.30 -2.29
CA GLU A 71 19.48 -3.02 -1.50
C GLU A 71 19.24 -3.30 -0.02
N PHE A 72 18.18 -2.71 0.54
CA PHE A 72 17.75 -2.95 1.91
C PHE A 72 17.56 -4.45 2.20
N ALA A 73 16.85 -5.18 1.33
CA ALA A 73 16.63 -6.61 1.52
C ALA A 73 17.94 -7.42 1.46
N ASN A 74 18.86 -7.08 0.55
CA ASN A 74 20.17 -7.74 0.47
C ASN A 74 21.01 -7.49 1.73
N GLU A 75 21.07 -6.25 2.21
CA GLU A 75 21.76 -5.92 3.47
C GLU A 75 21.18 -6.74 4.64
N ARG A 76 19.84 -6.77 4.76
CA ARG A 76 19.17 -7.54 5.81
C ARG A 76 19.38 -9.05 5.67
N ARG A 77 19.58 -9.56 4.46
CA ARG A 77 19.84 -10.99 4.22
C ARG A 77 21.15 -11.43 4.85
N GLU A 78 22.16 -10.57 4.87
CA GLU A 78 23.44 -10.85 5.55
C GLU A 78 23.26 -10.98 7.08
N PHE A 79 22.36 -10.19 7.67
CA PHE A 79 22.09 -10.21 9.12
C PHE A 79 21.12 -11.32 9.55
N PHE A 80 20.05 -11.55 8.79
CA PHE A 80 18.97 -12.46 9.17
C PHE A 80 19.26 -13.93 8.83
N GLY A 81 20.21 -14.17 7.91
CA GLY A 81 20.45 -15.46 7.31
C GLY A 81 19.33 -15.84 6.32
N SER A 82 19.49 -16.97 5.64
CA SER A 82 18.53 -17.46 4.63
C SER A 82 17.27 -18.08 5.25
N LEU A 83 17.37 -18.63 6.47
CA LEU A 83 16.23 -19.27 7.14
C LEU A 83 15.27 -18.21 7.70
N ASP A 84 13.99 -18.32 7.30
CA ASP A 84 12.91 -17.38 7.64
C ASP A 84 13.20 -15.93 7.23
N PHE A 85 14.03 -15.73 6.21
CA PHE A 85 14.41 -14.39 5.75
C PHE A 85 13.19 -13.54 5.39
N ASP A 86 12.23 -14.12 4.66
CA ASP A 86 11.00 -13.45 4.23
C ASP A 86 10.16 -12.97 5.43
N ARG A 87 10.03 -13.81 6.47
CA ARG A 87 9.28 -13.49 7.68
C ARG A 87 9.96 -12.40 8.48
N LYS A 88 11.30 -12.47 8.63
CA LYS A 88 12.08 -11.46 9.36
C LYS A 88 12.09 -10.12 8.63
N LEU A 89 12.23 -10.13 7.31
CA LEU A 89 12.16 -8.92 6.49
C LEU A 89 10.78 -8.26 6.59
N ARG A 90 9.71 -9.06 6.53
CA ARG A 90 8.34 -8.56 6.71
C ARG A 90 8.13 -7.99 8.11
N ALA A 91 8.61 -8.68 9.15
CA ALA A 91 8.55 -8.18 10.52
C ALA A 91 9.30 -6.85 10.67
N GLN A 92 10.47 -6.70 10.04
CA GLN A 92 11.21 -5.44 10.01
C GLN A 92 10.39 -4.33 9.34
N CYS A 93 9.74 -4.60 8.20
CA CYS A 93 8.88 -3.62 7.54
C CYS A 93 7.71 -3.19 8.45
N VAL A 94 7.12 -4.12 9.21
CA VAL A 94 6.07 -3.82 10.19
C VAL A 94 6.59 -2.92 11.31
N VAL A 95 7.78 -3.22 11.84
CA VAL A 95 8.42 -2.39 12.88
C VAL A 95 8.68 -0.98 12.34
N ASP A 96 9.30 -0.85 11.17
CA ASP A 96 9.60 0.44 10.54
C ASP A 96 8.32 1.25 10.29
N MET A 97 7.25 0.61 9.84
CA MET A 97 5.95 1.24 9.64
C MET A 97 5.35 1.71 10.98
N TRP A 98 5.36 0.85 11.99
CA TRP A 98 4.84 1.17 13.33
C TRP A 98 5.59 2.32 14.00
N GLU A 99 6.91 2.39 13.83
CA GLU A 99 7.73 3.50 14.31
C GLU A 99 7.33 4.85 13.72
N ASN A 100 6.82 4.88 12.47
CA ASN A 100 6.28 6.10 11.89
C ASN A 100 4.86 6.39 12.39
N ILE A 101 3.99 5.37 12.45
CA ILE A 101 2.59 5.53 12.85
C ILE A 101 2.46 6.10 14.27
N ARG A 102 3.34 5.67 15.19
CA ARG A 102 3.30 6.07 16.60
C ARG A 102 3.71 7.52 16.87
N ASP A 103 4.21 8.24 15.88
CA ASP A 103 4.52 9.66 16.01
C ASP A 103 3.25 10.51 16.05
N ALA A 104 3.34 11.75 16.54
CA ALA A 104 2.18 12.61 16.79
C ALA A 104 1.28 12.89 15.57
N ARG A 105 1.80 12.71 14.35
CA ARG A 105 1.05 12.82 13.08
C ARG A 105 1.16 11.57 12.21
N GLY A 106 1.70 10.48 12.76
CA GLY A 106 1.97 9.25 12.04
C GLY A 106 0.70 8.58 11.53
N GLU A 107 -0.33 8.53 12.37
CA GLU A 107 -1.64 7.96 12.01
C GLU A 107 -2.31 8.70 10.85
N GLU A 108 -2.33 10.04 10.90
CA GLU A 108 -2.88 10.90 9.83
C GLU A 108 -2.10 10.69 8.52
N ALA A 109 -0.77 10.76 8.56
CA ALA A 109 0.07 10.56 7.39
C ALA A 109 -0.08 9.14 6.79
N PHE A 110 -0.26 8.13 7.65
CA PHE A 110 -0.51 6.77 7.22
C PHE A 110 -1.88 6.63 6.54
N ALA A 111 -2.93 7.21 7.13
CA ALA A 111 -4.26 7.20 6.53
C ALA A 111 -4.27 7.90 5.16
N ASP A 112 -3.65 9.08 5.05
CA ASP A 112 -3.51 9.82 3.79
C ASP A 112 -2.79 8.99 2.73
N TRP A 113 -1.70 8.33 3.11
CA TRP A 113 -0.97 7.46 2.21
C TRP A 113 -1.82 6.26 1.75
N VAL A 114 -2.53 5.59 2.66
CA VAL A 114 -3.42 4.47 2.28
C VAL A 114 -4.48 4.95 1.29
N ILE A 115 -5.08 6.12 1.51
CA ILE A 115 -6.08 6.71 0.61
C ILE A 115 -5.47 6.94 -0.78
N ARG A 116 -4.28 7.55 -0.88
CA ARG A 116 -3.59 7.76 -2.16
C ARG A 116 -3.29 6.44 -2.87
N LEU A 117 -2.85 5.43 -2.12
CA LEU A 117 -2.51 4.11 -2.64
C LEU A 117 -3.73 3.40 -3.23
N VAL A 118 -4.92 3.52 -2.62
CA VAL A 118 -6.12 2.84 -3.13
C VAL A 118 -6.85 3.63 -4.21
N ALA A 119 -6.75 4.96 -4.22
CA ALA A 119 -7.42 5.85 -5.17
C ALA A 119 -6.67 6.02 -6.51
N GLN A 120 -5.69 5.17 -6.79
CA GLN A 120 -4.84 5.31 -7.97
C GLN A 120 -5.61 5.16 -9.28
N GLY A 121 -5.46 6.14 -10.16
CA GLY A 121 -6.12 6.15 -11.46
C GLY A 121 -7.56 6.67 -11.41
N GLU A 122 -8.05 7.09 -10.24
CA GLU A 122 -9.31 7.84 -10.14
C GLU A 122 -9.09 9.33 -10.40
N ASP A 123 -10.10 9.97 -11.00
CA ASP A 123 -10.11 11.42 -11.08
C ASP A 123 -10.43 12.01 -9.71
N HIS A 124 -9.69 13.04 -9.30
CA HIS A 124 -10.08 13.85 -8.15
C HIS A 124 -11.43 14.52 -8.45
N ARG A 125 -12.45 14.20 -7.67
CA ARG A 125 -13.79 14.76 -7.80
C ARG A 125 -14.24 15.26 -6.43
N GLU A 126 -14.77 16.47 -6.42
CA GLU A 126 -15.44 17.05 -5.26
C GLU A 126 -16.86 17.43 -5.70
N PHE A 127 -17.78 17.51 -4.75
CA PHE A 127 -19.15 17.93 -5.02
C PHE A 127 -19.44 19.28 -4.36
N GLU A 128 -20.30 20.09 -4.98
CA GLU A 128 -20.68 21.40 -4.43
C GLU A 128 -21.31 21.30 -3.03
N VAL A 129 -21.99 20.18 -2.75
CA VAL A 129 -22.61 19.90 -1.44
C VAL A 129 -21.59 19.61 -0.34
N SER A 130 -20.34 19.34 -0.69
CA SER A 130 -19.25 19.03 0.25
C SER A 130 -17.91 19.46 -0.38
N PRO A 131 -17.66 20.77 -0.49
CA PRO A 131 -16.40 21.28 -1.02
C PRO A 131 -15.25 20.81 -0.12
N GLU A 132 -14.06 20.59 -0.69
CA GLU A 132 -12.85 20.13 0.02
C GLU A 132 -12.90 18.67 0.51
N VAL A 133 -14.00 17.95 0.30
CA VAL A 133 -14.12 16.52 0.61
C VAL A 133 -13.99 15.72 -0.69
N PRO A 134 -12.87 14.98 -0.90
CA PRO A 134 -12.70 14.17 -2.10
C PRO A 134 -13.72 13.02 -2.12
N PHE A 135 -14.39 12.87 -3.25
CA PHE A 135 -15.20 11.71 -3.54
C PHE A 135 -14.32 10.47 -3.70
N MET A 136 -14.73 9.38 -3.05
CA MET A 136 -14.13 8.07 -3.22
C MET A 136 -15.14 7.15 -3.88
N SER A 137 -14.76 6.53 -5.01
CA SER A 137 -15.66 5.58 -5.66
C SER A 137 -15.83 4.31 -4.82
N ARG A 138 -16.89 3.56 -5.11
CA ARG A 138 -17.10 2.23 -4.52
C ARG A 138 -15.91 1.30 -4.80
N ASP A 139 -15.32 1.36 -5.99
CA ASP A 139 -14.22 0.48 -6.39
C ASP A 139 -12.96 0.77 -5.56
N THR A 140 -12.70 2.04 -5.24
CA THR A 140 -11.62 2.44 -4.32
C THR A 140 -11.87 1.92 -2.90
N VAL A 141 -13.11 2.02 -2.41
CA VAL A 141 -13.49 1.45 -1.11
C VAL A 141 -13.30 -0.08 -1.09
N MET A 142 -13.63 -0.77 -2.17
CA MET A 142 -13.42 -2.22 -2.28
C MET A 142 -11.92 -2.57 -2.33
N THR A 143 -11.11 -1.75 -2.98
CA THR A 143 -9.65 -1.90 -2.99
C THR A 143 -9.07 -1.73 -1.59
N LEU A 144 -9.55 -0.73 -0.83
CA LEU A 144 -9.23 -0.55 0.58
C LEU A 144 -9.62 -1.76 1.43
N TYR A 145 -10.83 -2.30 1.21
CA TYR A 145 -11.29 -3.50 1.90
C TYR A 145 -10.34 -4.69 1.69
N GLU A 146 -10.01 -5.01 0.43
CA GLU A 146 -9.12 -6.14 0.13
C GLU A 146 -7.69 -5.92 0.66
N LEU A 147 -7.21 -4.66 0.67
CA LEU A 147 -5.92 -4.30 1.26
C LEU A 147 -5.89 -4.52 2.78
N LEU A 148 -6.98 -4.19 3.48
CA LEU A 148 -7.08 -4.28 4.94
C LEU A 148 -7.56 -5.66 5.45
N LYS A 149 -8.11 -6.50 4.57
CA LYS A 149 -8.63 -7.83 4.88
C LYS A 149 -7.70 -8.72 5.72
N PRO A 150 -6.37 -8.78 5.49
CA PRO A 150 -5.48 -9.57 6.33
C PRO A 150 -5.45 -9.15 7.81
N TYR A 151 -5.87 -7.91 8.11
CA TYR A 151 -5.89 -7.31 9.44
C TYR A 151 -7.26 -7.41 10.13
N GLN A 152 -8.28 -7.92 9.45
CA GLN A 152 -9.64 -8.13 9.99
C GLN A 152 -9.72 -9.41 10.84
N VAL A 153 -8.81 -9.58 11.80
CA VAL A 153 -8.59 -10.82 12.57
C VAL A 153 -9.83 -11.24 13.39
N SER A 154 -10.72 -10.30 13.73
CA SER A 154 -11.89 -10.53 14.59
C SER A 154 -13.22 -10.08 13.99
N SER A 155 -13.21 -9.33 12.88
CA SER A 155 -14.41 -8.80 12.26
C SER A 155 -14.76 -9.64 11.02
N HIS A 156 -15.84 -10.43 11.10
CA HIS A 156 -16.45 -11.06 9.92
C HIS A 156 -17.23 -10.05 9.08
N ILE A 157 -16.65 -8.86 8.88
CA ILE A 157 -17.25 -7.80 8.08
C ILE A 157 -17.01 -8.15 6.61
N ASP A 158 -18.08 -8.35 5.88
CA ASP A 158 -18.02 -8.48 4.43
C ASP A 158 -17.91 -7.10 3.77
N GLN A 159 -17.79 -7.08 2.44
CA GLN A 159 -17.63 -5.84 1.67
C GLN A 159 -18.77 -4.85 1.91
N GLN A 160 -20.01 -5.34 2.06
CA GLN A 160 -21.17 -4.49 2.31
C GLN A 160 -21.11 -3.91 3.72
N GLY A 161 -20.85 -4.72 4.74
CA GLY A 161 -20.71 -4.25 6.11
C GLY A 161 -19.55 -3.26 6.27
N PHE A 162 -18.49 -3.38 5.47
CA PHE A 162 -17.39 -2.41 5.47
C PHE A 162 -17.84 -1.06 4.91
N LEU A 163 -18.59 -1.07 3.80
CA LEU A 163 -19.16 0.14 3.21
C LEU A 163 -20.16 0.81 4.17
N ASP A 164 -21.06 0.03 4.77
CA ASP A 164 -22.07 0.52 5.72
C ASP A 164 -21.40 1.17 6.94
N MET A 165 -20.30 0.59 7.44
CA MET A 165 -19.52 1.15 8.53
C MET A 165 -18.89 2.50 8.16
N LEU A 166 -18.31 2.64 6.96
CA LEU A 166 -17.75 3.91 6.50
C LEU A 166 -18.83 4.98 6.32
N GLN A 167 -19.97 4.60 5.74
CA GLN A 167 -21.12 5.48 5.60
C GLN A 167 -21.62 5.97 6.96
N GLN A 168 -21.78 5.05 7.94
CA GLN A 168 -22.22 5.42 9.28
C GLN A 168 -21.23 6.39 9.96
N ILE A 169 -19.93 6.20 9.77
CA ILE A 169 -18.91 7.14 10.27
C ILE A 169 -19.08 8.52 9.59
N GLY A 170 -19.26 8.55 8.27
CA GLY A 170 -19.50 9.79 7.52
C GLY A 170 -20.76 10.53 7.99
N GLU A 171 -21.84 9.81 8.23
CA GLU A 171 -23.09 10.35 8.81
C GLU A 171 -22.86 10.92 10.21
N HIS A 172 -22.17 10.19 11.10
CA HIS A 172 -21.82 10.69 12.43
C HIS A 172 -20.91 11.92 12.41
N MET A 173 -20.06 12.06 11.39
CA MET A 173 -19.23 13.22 11.15
C MET A 173 -19.96 14.37 10.43
N ASN A 174 -21.25 14.20 10.11
CA ASN A 174 -22.07 15.12 9.29
C ASN A 174 -21.51 15.38 7.89
N LEU A 175 -20.72 14.45 7.33
CA LEU A 175 -20.20 14.52 5.96
C LEU A 175 -21.22 14.03 4.92
N MET A 176 -22.31 13.41 5.37
CA MET A 176 -23.35 12.82 4.52
C MET A 176 -24.76 13.24 4.97
N SER A 177 -24.98 14.54 5.17
CA SER A 177 -26.32 15.02 5.52
C SER A 177 -27.29 14.82 4.35
N LEU A 178 -28.29 13.95 4.55
CA LEU A 178 -29.37 13.68 3.59
C LEU A 178 -30.20 14.94 3.23
N HIS A 179 -30.02 16.04 3.96
CA HIS A 179 -30.66 17.32 3.66
C HIS A 179 -29.91 18.15 2.59
N ALA A 180 -28.81 17.64 2.04
CA ALA A 180 -28.05 18.30 0.98
C ALA A 180 -28.54 17.95 -0.45
N GLU A 181 -29.57 17.11 -0.58
CA GLU A 181 -30.17 16.71 -1.87
C GLU A 181 -31.38 17.58 -2.30
N GLU A 182 -31.70 18.68 -1.59
CA GLU A 182 -32.77 19.64 -1.98
C GLU A 182 -32.23 20.96 -2.56
#